data_AF-A0AAW2QKE6-F1
#
_entry.id   AF-A0AAW2QKE6-F1
#
_cell.length_a   1.000
_cell.length_b   1.000
_cell.length_c   1.000
_cell.angle_alpha   90.00
_cell.angle_beta   90.00
_cell.angle_gamma   90.00
#
_symmetry.space_group_name_H-M   'P 1'
#
loop_
_entity.id
_entity.type
_entity.pdbx_description
1 polymer ?
#
loop_
_entity_poly.entity_id
_entity_poly.type
_entity_poly.pdbx_seq_one_letter_code
_entity_poly.pdbx_strand_id
1 'polypeptide(L)'
;MLTAPSGLPPTAAPRNPSATPANDLSVALRKGKRTCTAHPLGHSLSFQHLSPNYRAFSVSLSSVSIPNTYHEALRHPAWKMAMDDEMSALISRGTWELVEVPPNTNVVACRWVFTSNSVQMGPLKGTKLV
;
A
#
# COMPACT_ATOMS: atom_id res chain seq x y z
N MET A 1 -4.40 8.48 85.16
CA MET A 1 -3.30 7.68 84.58
C MET A 1 -3.78 7.10 83.25
N LEU A 2 -2.99 7.33 82.17
CA LEU A 2 -2.97 6.63 80.86
C LEU A 2 -4.24 6.77 79.99
N THR A 3 -4.26 6.96 78.67
CA THR A 3 -3.30 7.15 77.56
C THR A 3 -4.19 7.50 76.34
N ALA A 4 -3.76 8.41 75.47
CA ALA A 4 -4.28 8.56 74.10
C ALA A 4 -3.25 7.93 73.11
N PRO A 5 -3.45 7.79 71.78
CA PRO A 5 -4.59 8.13 70.92
C PRO A 5 -4.84 7.09 69.78
N SER A 6 -5.65 7.48 68.77
CA SER A 6 -5.44 7.22 67.32
C SER A 6 -6.48 6.38 66.58
N GLY A 7 -7.03 6.99 65.52
CA GLY A 7 -7.79 6.32 64.46
C GLY A 7 -8.59 7.30 63.60
N LEU A 8 -7.92 8.09 62.75
CA LEU A 8 -8.55 8.85 61.66
C LEU A 8 -9.14 7.89 60.61
N PRO A 9 -10.27 8.22 59.96
CA PRO A 9 -10.77 7.45 58.82
C PRO A 9 -9.94 7.72 57.55
N PRO A 10 -9.88 6.76 56.61
CA PRO A 10 -9.07 6.90 55.41
C PRO A 10 -9.67 7.91 54.42
N THR A 11 -8.85 8.88 54.02
CA THR A 11 -9.11 9.80 52.91
C THR A 11 -9.33 9.00 51.62
N ALA A 12 -10.54 9.07 51.06
CA ALA A 12 -10.82 8.61 49.71
C ALA A 12 -10.06 9.50 48.71
N ALA A 13 -9.03 8.93 48.07
CA ALA A 13 -8.35 9.58 46.94
C ALA A 13 -9.29 9.65 45.72
N PRO A 14 -9.27 10.74 44.93
CA PRO A 14 -10.07 10.84 43.72
C PRO A 14 -9.54 9.85 42.67
N ARG A 15 -10.44 8.98 42.21
CA ARG A 15 -10.22 8.06 41.09
C ARG A 15 -10.01 8.89 39.83
N ASN A 16 -8.76 9.01 39.38
CA ASN A 16 -8.42 9.67 38.12
C ASN A 16 -8.86 8.78 36.94
N PRO A 17 -9.83 9.18 36.09
CA PRO A 17 -10.30 8.37 34.98
C PRO A 17 -9.71 8.91 33.68
N SER A 18 -8.51 8.46 33.28
CA SER A 18 -8.09 8.38 31.87
C SER A 18 -6.62 7.96 31.76
N ALA A 19 -6.32 6.71 32.05
CA ALA A 19 -5.23 6.05 31.36
C ALA A 19 -5.81 5.46 30.08
N THR A 20 -5.95 6.25 29.02
CA THR A 20 -6.14 5.69 27.67
C THR A 20 -4.85 4.96 27.32
N PRO A 21 -4.85 3.61 27.22
CA PRO A 21 -3.66 2.93 26.75
C PRO A 21 -3.50 3.32 25.28
N ALA A 22 -2.34 3.84 24.92
CA ALA A 22 -1.94 4.23 23.56
C ALA A 22 -1.99 3.08 22.51
N ASN A 23 -2.65 1.97 22.84
CA ASN A 23 -2.80 0.76 22.04
C ASN A 23 -4.03 0.76 21.12
N ASP A 24 -4.98 1.69 21.31
CA ASP A 24 -6.21 1.76 20.50
C ASP A 24 -6.02 2.47 19.15
N LEU A 25 -4.85 3.08 18.94
CA LEU A 25 -4.51 3.65 17.65
C LEU A 25 -4.05 2.56 16.68
N SER A 26 -4.41 2.72 15.40
CA SER A 26 -3.95 1.83 14.34
C SER A 26 -2.42 1.75 14.34
N VAL A 27 -1.87 0.58 13.96
CA VAL A 27 -0.42 0.33 14.00
C VAL A 27 0.36 1.39 13.21
N ALA A 28 -0.24 1.93 12.14
CA ALA A 28 0.34 3.02 11.34
C ALA A 28 0.52 4.32 12.14
N LEU A 29 -0.48 4.70 12.95
CA LEU A 29 -0.43 5.89 13.81
C LEU A 29 0.53 5.68 14.98
N ARG A 30 0.60 4.47 15.54
CA ARG A 30 1.49 4.16 16.67
C ARG A 30 2.96 4.14 16.29
N LYS A 31 3.30 3.66 15.09
CA LYS A 31 4.69 3.33 14.73
C LYS A 31 5.38 4.41 13.91
N GLY A 32 4.65 5.43 13.46
CA GLY A 32 5.16 6.56 12.69
C GLY A 32 5.78 6.14 11.34
N LYS A 33 6.04 7.12 10.47
CA LYS A 33 6.74 6.87 9.21
C LYS A 33 8.23 6.73 9.52
N ARG A 34 8.78 5.53 9.40
CA ARG A 34 10.21 5.29 9.60
C ARG A 34 10.98 5.82 8.39
N THR A 35 11.80 6.85 8.57
CA THR A 35 12.80 7.29 7.59
C THR A 35 14.01 6.36 7.68
N CYS A 36 14.04 5.34 6.82
CA CYS A 36 15.01 4.24 6.88
C CYS A 36 16.27 4.43 6.02
N THR A 37 16.52 5.60 5.44
CA THR A 37 17.74 5.85 4.65
C THR A 37 18.31 7.23 4.94
N ALA A 38 19.49 7.28 5.56
CA ALA A 38 20.25 8.52 5.76
C ALA A 38 20.73 9.15 4.44
N HIS A 39 20.80 8.34 3.38
CA HIS A 39 21.22 8.76 2.05
C HIS A 39 20.16 8.30 1.02
N PRO A 40 19.36 9.23 0.47
CA PRO A 40 18.46 8.91 -0.64
C PRO A 40 19.28 8.44 -1.83
N LEU A 41 19.07 7.19 -2.26
CA LEU A 41 19.81 6.62 -3.39
C LEU A 41 19.71 7.45 -4.67
N GLY A 42 18.62 8.23 -4.83
CA GLY A 42 18.42 9.13 -5.97
C GLY A 42 19.48 10.24 -6.12
N HIS A 43 20.21 10.61 -5.07
CA HIS A 43 21.24 11.65 -5.15
C HIS A 43 22.59 11.13 -5.70
N SER A 44 22.80 9.81 -5.71
CA SER A 44 24.10 9.20 -6.04
C SER A 44 24.13 8.48 -7.38
N LEU A 45 23.06 8.54 -8.18
CA LEU A 45 22.98 7.89 -9.48
C LEU A 45 23.41 8.85 -10.60
N SER A 46 24.60 8.61 -11.17
CA SER A 46 25.10 9.32 -12.36
C SER A 46 25.06 8.42 -13.58
N PHE A 47 24.42 8.87 -14.66
CA PHE A 47 24.36 8.18 -15.96
C PHE A 47 25.49 8.62 -16.91
N GLN A 48 26.48 9.39 -16.43
CA GLN A 48 27.49 10.06 -17.26
C GLN A 48 28.51 9.09 -17.89
N HIS A 49 28.76 7.94 -17.25
CA HIS A 49 29.73 6.94 -17.72
C HIS A 49 29.09 5.75 -18.45
N LEU A 50 27.79 5.80 -18.70
CA LEU A 50 27.09 4.75 -19.43
C LEU A 50 27.27 4.96 -20.94
N SER A 51 27.30 3.86 -21.70
CA SER A 51 27.32 3.94 -23.16
C SER A 51 26.08 4.70 -23.67
N PRO A 52 26.16 5.38 -24.84
CA PRO A 52 25.02 6.13 -25.38
C PRO A 52 23.74 5.28 -25.47
N ASN A 53 23.86 4.03 -25.91
CA ASN A 53 22.74 3.09 -26.02
C ASN A 53 22.15 2.75 -24.65
N TYR A 54 22.99 2.48 -23.65
CA TYR A 54 22.51 2.13 -22.33
C TYR A 54 21.89 3.33 -21.61
N ARG A 55 22.42 4.54 -21.85
CA ARG A 55 21.82 5.78 -21.34
C ARG A 55 20.45 6.03 -21.96
N ALA A 56 20.31 5.88 -23.28
CA ALA A 56 19.02 6.01 -23.97
C ALA A 56 17.99 5.00 -23.42
N PHE A 57 18.39 3.75 -23.24
CA PHE A 57 17.58 2.72 -22.63
C PHE A 57 17.16 3.08 -21.19
N SER A 58 18.10 3.49 -20.34
CA SER A 58 17.83 3.88 -18.95
C SER A 58 16.83 5.04 -18.85
N VAL A 59 17.00 6.06 -19.68
CA VAL A 59 16.07 7.20 -19.76
C VAL A 59 14.68 6.72 -20.22
N SER A 60 14.62 5.87 -21.24
CA SER A 60 13.37 5.29 -21.73
C SER A 60 12.64 4.44 -20.69
N LEU A 61 13.35 3.76 -19.78
CA LEU A 61 12.72 3.04 -18.67
C LEU A 61 12.17 4.03 -17.63
N SER A 62 12.92 5.08 -17.32
CA SER A 62 12.52 6.09 -16.32
C SER A 62 11.33 6.94 -16.76
N SER A 63 11.08 7.06 -18.06
CA SER A 63 9.94 7.81 -18.60
C SER A 63 8.62 7.04 -18.54
N VAL A 64 8.64 5.75 -18.19
CA VAL A 64 7.41 4.97 -18.03
C VAL A 64 6.69 5.40 -16.76
N SER A 65 5.57 6.11 -16.92
CA SER A 65 4.69 6.47 -15.82
C SER A 65 3.83 5.27 -15.41
N ILE A 66 4.15 4.68 -14.26
CA ILE A 66 3.32 3.65 -13.64
C ILE A 66 2.20 4.35 -12.86
N PRO A 67 0.93 4.12 -13.20
CA PRO A 67 -0.17 4.77 -12.51
C PRO A 67 -0.27 4.27 -11.07
N ASN A 68 -0.46 5.19 -10.13
CA ASN A 68 -0.67 4.84 -8.73
C ASN A 68 -2.16 4.62 -8.40
N THR A 69 -3.04 5.11 -9.26
CA THR A 69 -4.49 5.05 -9.07
C THR A 69 -5.20 4.52 -10.30
N TYR A 70 -6.37 3.93 -10.08
CA TYR A 70 -7.24 3.47 -11.15
C TYR A 70 -7.60 4.60 -12.14
N HIS A 71 -7.93 5.79 -11.63
CA HIS A 71 -8.25 6.95 -12.48
C HIS A 71 -7.07 7.40 -13.34
N GLU A 72 -5.85 7.32 -12.81
CA GLU A 72 -4.65 7.62 -13.59
C GLU A 72 -4.44 6.59 -14.70
N ALA A 73 -4.59 5.30 -14.39
CA ALA A 73 -4.48 4.23 -15.36
C ALA A 73 -5.50 4.37 -16.51
N LEU A 74 -6.75 4.72 -16.21
CA LEU A 74 -7.78 4.94 -17.24
C LEU A 74 -7.46 6.06 -18.24
N ARG A 75 -6.65 7.05 -17.86
CA ARG A 75 -6.22 8.14 -18.75
C ARG A 75 -5.20 7.66 -19.78
N HIS A 76 -4.57 6.51 -19.56
CA HIS A 76 -3.58 5.94 -20.46
C HIS A 76 -4.20 4.78 -21.25
N PRO A 77 -4.29 4.88 -22.59
CA PRO A 77 -4.92 3.86 -23.42
C PRO A 77 -4.36 2.45 -23.23
N ALA A 78 -3.03 2.32 -23.09
CA ALA A 78 -2.37 1.03 -22.88
C ALA A 78 -2.83 0.33 -21.59
N TRP A 79 -2.97 1.09 -20.50
CA TRP A 79 -3.44 0.55 -19.22
C TRP A 79 -4.93 0.21 -19.27
N LYS A 80 -5.73 1.05 -19.92
CA LYS A 80 -7.16 0.77 -20.12
C LYS A 80 -7.37 -0.52 -20.90
N MET A 81 -6.68 -0.70 -22.03
CA MET A 81 -6.78 -1.93 -22.83
C MET A 81 -6.41 -3.16 -22.00
N ALA A 82 -5.32 -3.10 -21.22
CA ALA A 82 -4.92 -4.21 -20.35
C ALA A 82 -5.97 -4.54 -19.27
N MET A 83 -6.64 -3.53 -18.71
CA MET A 83 -7.75 -3.74 -17.76
C MET A 83 -8.95 -4.40 -18.44
N ASP A 84 -9.32 -3.93 -19.62
CA ASP A 84 -10.46 -4.45 -20.38
C ASP A 84 -10.21 -5.91 -20.79
N ASP A 85 -8.99 -6.23 -21.23
CA ASP A 85 -8.56 -7.60 -21.56
C ASP A 85 -8.65 -8.52 -20.33
N GLU A 86 -8.10 -8.10 -19.19
CA GLU A 86 -8.17 -8.88 -17.95
C GLU A 86 -9.63 -9.08 -17.49
N MET A 87 -10.45 -8.03 -17.51
CA MET A 87 -11.87 -8.11 -17.17
C MET A 87 -12.60 -9.12 -18.07
N SER A 88 -12.37 -9.06 -19.39
CA SER A 88 -12.95 -10.00 -20.34
C SER A 88 -12.49 -11.44 -20.11
N ALA A 89 -11.22 -11.63 -19.73
CA ALA A 89 -10.67 -12.93 -19.40
C ALA A 89 -11.31 -13.52 -18.14
N LEU A 90 -11.57 -12.70 -17.11
CA LEU A 90 -12.24 -13.14 -15.88
C LEU A 90 -13.70 -13.55 -16.14
N ILE A 91 -14.43 -12.75 -16.92
CA ILE A 91 -15.82 -13.04 -17.29
C ILE A 91 -15.91 -14.31 -18.14
N SER A 92 -15.05 -14.45 -19.15
CA SER A 92 -15.06 -15.62 -20.04
C SER A 92 -14.70 -16.93 -19.32
N ARG A 93 -13.94 -16.87 -18.24
CA ARG A 93 -13.63 -18.02 -17.38
C ARG A 93 -14.75 -18.38 -16.41
N GLY A 94 -15.77 -17.54 -16.28
CA GLY A 94 -16.85 -17.71 -15.31
C GLY A 94 -16.37 -17.60 -13.85
N THR A 95 -15.21 -17.00 -13.60
CA THR A 95 -14.67 -16.82 -12.24
C THR A 95 -15.18 -15.56 -11.57
N TRP A 96 -15.66 -14.58 -12.36
CA TRP A 96 -16.22 -13.33 -11.86
C TRP A 96 -17.56 -13.04 -12.53
N GLU A 97 -18.56 -12.76 -11.71
CA GLU A 97 -19.87 -12.26 -12.10
C GLU A 97 -20.12 -10.94 -11.38
N LEU A 98 -20.65 -9.95 -12.11
CA LEU A 98 -21.04 -8.68 -11.50
C LEU A 98 -22.40 -8.86 -10.83
N VAL A 99 -22.41 -8.92 -9.49
CA VAL A 99 -23.61 -9.08 -8.69
C VAL A 99 -23.81 -7.85 -7.81
N GLU A 100 -25.05 -7.44 -7.61
CA GLU A 100 -25.38 -6.37 -6.65
C GLU A 100 -25.00 -6.80 -5.23
N VAL A 101 -24.46 -5.86 -4.44
CA VAL A 101 -24.04 -6.16 -3.07
C VAL A 101 -25.27 -6.54 -2.23
N PRO A 102 -25.34 -7.76 -1.68
CA PRO A 102 -26.47 -8.16 -0.86
C PRO A 102 -26.49 -7.38 0.46
N PRO A 103 -27.68 -7.05 0.99
CA PRO A 103 -27.80 -6.30 2.24
C PRO A 103 -27.16 -7.08 3.40
N ASN A 104 -26.51 -6.35 4.31
CA ASN A 104 -25.81 -6.87 5.50
C ASN A 104 -24.60 -7.78 5.21
N THR A 105 -23.95 -7.64 4.06
CA THR A 105 -22.73 -8.40 3.75
C THR A 105 -21.47 -7.53 3.77
N ASN A 106 -20.37 -8.11 4.23
CA ASN A 106 -19.06 -7.47 4.19
C ASN A 106 -18.47 -7.66 2.78
N VAL A 107 -18.36 -6.56 2.04
CA VAL A 107 -17.70 -6.56 0.73
C VAL A 107 -16.20 -6.64 0.93
N VAL A 108 -15.57 -7.65 0.34
CA VAL A 108 -14.11 -7.74 0.28
C VAL A 108 -13.63 -6.77 -0.79
N ALA A 109 -12.82 -5.79 -0.39
CA ALA A 109 -12.22 -4.85 -1.32
C ALA A 109 -11.19 -5.57 -2.22
N CYS A 110 -11.36 -5.46 -3.53
CA CYS A 110 -10.35 -5.81 -4.52
C CYS A 110 -9.60 -4.54 -4.98
N ARG A 111 -8.32 -4.66 -5.32
CA ARG A 111 -7.48 -3.52 -5.75
C ARG A 111 -6.64 -3.89 -6.96
N TRP A 112 -6.60 -2.99 -7.93
CA TRP A 112 -5.69 -3.10 -9.07
C TRP A 112 -4.24 -2.85 -8.66
N VAL A 113 -3.33 -3.68 -9.17
CA VAL A 113 -1.88 -3.49 -9.03
C VAL A 113 -1.28 -3.37 -10.42
N PHE A 114 -0.71 -2.20 -10.71
CA PHE A 114 -0.10 -1.91 -12.01
C PHE A 114 1.38 -2.21 -11.97
N THR A 115 1.84 -3.05 -12.89
CA THR A 115 3.26 -3.39 -13.02
C THR A 115 3.66 -3.32 -14.49
N SER A 116 4.75 -2.61 -14.77
CA SER A 116 5.37 -2.61 -16.10
C SER A 116 6.44 -3.70 -16.13
N ASN A 117 6.31 -4.64 -17.06
CA ASN A 117 7.33 -5.66 -17.29
C ASN A 117 8.18 -5.24 -18.49
N SER A 118 9.41 -4.80 -18.24
CA SER A 118 10.36 -4.37 -19.28
C SER A 118 11.19 -5.51 -19.86
N VAL A 119 10.86 -6.76 -19.57
CA VAL A 119 11.50 -7.93 -20.17
C VAL A 119 10.98 -8.11 -21.60
N GLN A 120 11.52 -7.34 -22.54
CA GLN A 120 11.48 -7.69 -23.95
C GLN A 120 12.58 -8.72 -24.25
N MET A 121 12.52 -9.85 -23.55
CA MET A 121 13.19 -11.06 -24.03
C MET A 121 12.35 -11.57 -25.20
N GLY A 122 13.00 -12.10 -26.23
CA GLY A 122 12.39 -12.55 -27.48
C GLY A 122 11.16 -13.46 -27.32
N PRO A 123 10.49 -13.79 -28.44
CA PRO A 123 9.05 -14.09 -28.50
C PRO A 123 8.59 -15.02 -27.37
N LEU A 124 7.77 -14.44 -26.47
CA LEU A 124 7.14 -15.14 -25.37
C LEU A 124 6.09 -16.12 -25.91
N LYS A 125 6.49 -17.38 -26.13
CA LYS A 125 5.56 -18.50 -25.99
C LYS A 125 5.51 -18.83 -24.49
N GLY A 126 4.44 -18.43 -23.81
CA GLY A 126 4.22 -18.85 -22.43
C GLY A 126 3.22 -18.00 -21.69
N THR A 127 1.94 -18.37 -21.82
CA THR A 127 0.90 -18.06 -20.85
C THR A 127 1.36 -18.41 -19.44
N LYS A 128 1.32 -17.47 -18.50
CA LYS A 128 1.30 -17.81 -17.08
C LYS A 128 0.25 -17.00 -16.35
N LEU A 129 -0.73 -17.73 -15.86
CA LEU A 129 -1.72 -17.29 -14.88
C LEU A 129 -1.17 -17.58 -13.49
N VAL A 130 -1.33 -16.63 -12.58
CA VAL A 130 -1.49 -16.90 -11.15
C VAL A 130 -2.73 -16.16 -10.72
#